data_AF-A0A167PVW0-F1
#
_entry.id   AF-A0A167PVW0-F1
#
_cell.length_a   1.000
_cell.length_b   1.000
_cell.length_c   1.000
_cell.angle_alpha   90.00
_cell.angle_beta   90.00
_cell.angle_gamma   90.00
#
_symmetry.space_group_name_H-M   'P 1'
#
loop_
_entity.id
_entity.type
_entity.pdbx_description
1 polymer ?
#
loop_
_entity_poly.entity_id
_entity_poly.type
_entity_poly.pdbx_seq_one_letter_code
_entity_poly.pdbx_strand_id
1 'polypeptide(L)'
;MHGHRYLRLDGATKIEQRQGLTEQFNNDKRILCFILSTRSGGLGINLTGADTVIFYDSDWNPSMDKQCQDRTHRIGQTRDVHIYRFVTEFTIEENIFKKANQKR
;
A
#
# COMPACT_ATOMS: atom_id res chain seq x y z
N MET A 1 17.97 14.57 6.12
CA MET A 1 16.77 14.13 5.36
C MET A 1 17.23 13.52 4.04
N HIS A 2 16.69 12.37 3.64
CA HIS A 2 17.17 11.61 2.47
C HIS A 2 16.75 12.17 1.09
N GLY A 3 16.04 13.30 1.03
CA GLY A 3 15.80 14.03 -0.24
C GLY A 3 14.81 13.38 -1.22
N HIS A 4 14.06 12.35 -0.81
CA HIS A 4 13.08 11.69 -1.67
C HIS A 4 11.74 12.42 -1.72
N ARG A 5 11.14 12.51 -2.91
CA ARG A 5 9.77 13.00 -3.09
C ARG A 5 8.76 11.89 -2.79
N TYR A 6 7.75 12.24 -2.01
CA TYR A 6 6.67 11.33 -1.65
C TYR A 6 5.33 12.05 -1.64
N LEU A 7 4.25 11.26 -1.73
CA LEU A 7 2.88 11.68 -1.49
C LEU A 7 2.32 10.93 -0.29
N ARG A 8 1.26 11.47 0.33
CA ARG A 8 0.56 10.85 1.46
C ARG A 8 -0.94 10.91 1.24
N LEU A 9 -1.63 9.79 1.45
CA LEU A 9 -3.09 9.71 1.44
C LEU A 9 -3.57 8.92 2.66
N ASP A 10 -4.30 9.60 3.52
CA ASP A 10 -4.83 9.07 4.78
C ASP A 10 -6.28 9.54 5.02
N GLY A 11 -6.82 9.25 6.20
CA GLY A 11 -8.18 9.66 6.59
C GLY A 11 -8.39 11.17 6.68
N ALA A 12 -7.33 11.97 6.84
CA ALA A 12 -7.41 13.43 6.89
C ALA A 12 -7.39 14.06 5.49
N THR A 13 -6.99 13.32 4.45
CA THR A 13 -7.05 13.78 3.06
C THR A 13 -8.49 13.92 2.58
N LYS A 14 -8.87 15.13 2.18
CA LYS A 14 -10.20 15.44 1.60
C LYS A 14 -10.45 14.58 0.37
N ILE A 15 -11.69 14.11 0.20
CA ILE A 15 -12.09 13.20 -0.90
C ILE A 15 -11.71 13.78 -2.26
N GLU A 16 -11.99 15.07 -2.48
CA GLU A 16 -11.69 15.81 -3.71
C GLU A 16 -10.21 15.79 -4.11
N GLN A 17 -9.30 15.69 -3.14
CA GLN A 17 -7.85 15.69 -3.39
C GLN A 17 -7.30 14.28 -3.69
N ARG A 18 -8.01 13.23 -3.31
CA ARG A 18 -7.51 11.84 -3.39
C ARG A 18 -7.25 11.40 -4.83
N GLN A 19 -8.14 11.78 -5.74
CA GLN A 19 -8.00 11.45 -7.16
C GLN A 19 -6.77 12.13 -7.76
N GLY A 20 -6.59 13.43 -7.53
CA GLY A 20 -5.43 14.18 -8.02
C GLY A 20 -4.09 13.62 -7.51
N LEU A 21 -4.01 13.24 -6.22
CA LEU A 21 -2.81 12.60 -5.67
C LEU A 21 -2.52 11.24 -6.32
N THR A 22 -3.55 10.46 -6.59
CA THR A 22 -3.43 9.14 -7.23
C THR A 22 -2.94 9.28 -8.67
N GLU A 23 -3.52 10.22 -9.44
CA GLU A 23 -3.11 10.52 -10.80
C GLU A 23 -1.68 11.08 -10.85
N GLN A 24 -1.32 11.94 -9.90
CA GLN A 24 0.03 12.48 -9.80
C GLN A 24 1.06 11.36 -9.54
N PHE A 25 0.76 10.43 -8.63
CA PHE A 25 1.63 9.30 -8.35
C PHE A 25 1.79 8.38 -9.57
N ASN A 26 0.70 8.08 -10.27
CA ASN A 26 0.74 7.17 -11.42
C ASN A 26 1.52 7.75 -12.62
N ASN A 27 1.61 9.08 -12.75
CA ASN A 27 2.21 9.74 -13.91
C ASN A 27 3.59 10.38 -13.64
N ASP A 28 3.89 10.80 -12.40
CA ASP A 28 5.16 11.46 -12.08
C ASP A 28 6.21 10.47 -11.57
N LYS A 29 7.08 10.02 -12.49
CA LYS A 29 8.21 9.12 -12.18
C LYS A 29 9.21 9.65 -11.16
N ARG A 30 9.14 10.94 -10.81
CA ARG A 30 10.04 11.55 -9.84
C ARG A 30 9.57 11.38 -8.40
N ILE A 31 8.34 10.90 -8.20
CA ILE A 31 7.76 10.56 -6.90
C ILE A 31 8.04 9.08 -6.66
N LEU A 32 8.90 8.79 -5.68
CA LEU A 32 9.36 7.43 -5.43
C LEU A 32 8.46 6.66 -4.46
N CYS A 33 7.70 7.37 -3.62
CA CYS A 33 6.92 6.75 -2.55
C CYS A 33 5.53 7.37 -2.45
N PHE A 34 4.53 6.53 -2.27
CA PHE A 34 3.18 6.93 -1.90
C PHE A 34 2.79 6.26 -0.59
N ILE A 35 2.67 7.06 0.46
CA ILE A 35 2.35 6.58 1.80
C ILE A 35 0.84 6.51 1.95
N LEU A 36 0.34 5.32 2.24
CA LEU A 36 -1.08 5.04 2.42
C LEU A 36 -1.33 4.48 3.81
N SER A 37 -2.49 4.78 4.38
CA SER A 37 -3.01 3.96 5.48
C SER A 37 -3.69 2.72 4.89
N THR A 38 -3.64 1.57 5.58
CA THR A 38 -4.22 0.30 5.13
C THR A 38 -5.70 0.44 4.75
N ARG A 39 -6.47 1.20 5.54
CA ARG A 39 -7.89 1.47 5.23
C ARG A 39 -8.08 2.41 4.05
N SER A 40 -7.23 3.43 3.92
CA SER A 40 -7.33 4.37 2.80
C SER A 40 -6.85 3.76 1.48
N GLY A 41 -5.87 2.84 1.53
CA GLY A 41 -5.40 2.08 0.38
C GLY A 41 -6.39 1.03 -0.11
N GLY A 42 -7.26 0.50 0.76
CA GLY A 42 -8.36 -0.38 0.37
C GLY A 42 -9.49 0.31 -0.41
N LEU A 43 -9.59 1.64 -0.35
CA LEU A 43 -10.68 2.41 -0.95
C LEU A 43 -10.41 2.76 -2.42
N GLY A 44 -11.01 2.02 -3.35
CA GLY A 44 -11.35 2.46 -4.71
C GLY A 44 -10.25 2.94 -5.68
N ILE A 45 -9.00 3.13 -5.25
CA ILE A 45 -7.92 3.71 -6.06
C ILE A 45 -7.20 2.67 -6.91
N ASN A 46 -6.55 3.14 -7.99
CA ASN A 46 -5.68 2.33 -8.86
C ASN A 46 -4.26 2.86 -8.76
N LEU A 47 -3.29 2.00 -8.44
CA LEU A 47 -1.90 2.35 -8.16
C LEU A 47 -0.95 1.69 -9.16
N THR A 48 -1.24 1.79 -10.45
CA THR A 48 -0.43 1.17 -11.52
C THR A 48 0.97 1.79 -11.65
N GLY A 49 1.20 2.97 -11.07
CA GLY A 49 2.52 3.60 -10.99
C GLY A 49 3.50 2.92 -10.02
N ALA A 50 3.00 2.17 -9.05
CA ALA A 50 3.83 1.40 -8.12
C ALA A 50 4.13 0.00 -8.68
N ASP A 51 5.32 -0.52 -8.44
CA ASP A 51 5.70 -1.93 -8.66
C ASP A 51 6.12 -2.62 -7.36
N THR A 52 6.24 -1.89 -6.26
CA THR A 52 6.66 -2.42 -4.98
C THR A 52 5.68 -1.99 -3.90
N VAL A 53 5.17 -2.95 -3.13
CA VAL A 53 4.28 -2.73 -1.99
C VAL A 53 5.01 -3.17 -0.73
N ILE A 54 5.10 -2.29 0.26
CA ILE A 54 5.74 -2.57 1.56
C ILE A 54 4.69 -2.43 2.66
N PHE A 55 4.39 -3.52 3.34
CA PHE A 55 3.58 -3.52 4.55
C PHE A 55 4.48 -3.30 5.77
N TYR A 56 4.26 -2.19 6.47
CA TYR A 56 4.96 -1.87 7.72
C TYR A 56 4.42 -2.65 8.90
N ASP A 57 3.10 -2.82 8.97
CA ASP A 57 2.39 -3.59 9.98
C ASP A 57 1.42 -4.57 9.31
N SER A 58 0.87 -5.49 10.12
CA SER A 58 -0.09 -6.48 9.65
C SER A 58 -1.47 -6.22 10.23
N ASP A 59 -2.48 -6.14 9.36
CA ASP A 59 -3.87 -6.10 9.81
C ASP A 59 -4.31 -7.51 10.27
N TRP A 60 -5.23 -7.55 11.25
CA TRP A 60 -5.84 -8.80 11.71
C TRP A 60 -6.72 -9.46 10.64
N ASN A 61 -7.17 -8.68 9.66
CA ASN A 61 -7.96 -9.11 8.53
C ASN A 61 -7.09 -9.24 7.25
N PRO A 62 -6.70 -10.47 6.85
CA PRO A 62 -5.84 -10.68 5.68
C PRO A 62 -6.46 -10.18 4.35
N SER A 63 -7.79 -10.05 4.30
CA SER A 63 -8.50 -9.56 3.11
C SER A 63 -8.19 -8.09 2.82
N MET A 64 -7.89 -7.29 3.86
CA MET A 64 -7.56 -5.87 3.68
C MET A 64 -6.20 -5.73 2.98
N ASP A 65 -5.22 -6.52 3.39
CA ASP A 65 -3.89 -6.53 2.78
C ASP A 65 -3.94 -7.03 1.34
N LYS A 66 -4.75 -8.06 1.07
CA LYS A 66 -5.01 -8.55 -0.29
C LYS A 66 -5.63 -7.44 -1.16
N GLN A 67 -6.63 -6.72 -0.64
CA GLN A 67 -7.24 -5.61 -1.36
C GLN A 67 -6.24 -4.49 -1.68
N CYS A 68 -5.30 -4.21 -0.77
CA CYS A 68 -4.22 -3.25 -1.00
C CYS A 68 -3.27 -3.72 -2.11
N GLN A 69 -2.91 -5.02 -2.12
CA GLN A 69 -2.09 -5.63 -3.17
C GLN A 69 -2.78 -5.52 -4.54
N ASP A 70 -4.08 -5.82 -4.59
CA ASP A 70 -4.90 -5.78 -5.81
C ASP A 70 -5.00 -4.36 -6.42
N ARG A 71 -4.70 -3.30 -5.66
CA ARG A 71 -4.65 -1.92 -6.19
C ARG A 71 -3.43 -1.69 -7.08
N THR A 72 -2.34 -2.38 -6.79
CA THR A 72 -1.06 -2.28 -7.51
C THR A 72 -0.95 -3.36 -8.58
N HIS A 73 -1.42 -4.57 -8.26
CA HIS A 73 -1.57 -5.68 -9.19
C HIS A 73 -2.86 -5.56 -10.01
N ARG A 74 -2.94 -4.48 -10.80
CA ARG A 74 -4.14 -4.06 -11.53
C ARG A 74 -3.93 -4.08 -13.05
N ILE A 75 -5.02 -4.17 -13.81
CA ILE A 75 -5.00 -3.99 -15.27
C ILE A 75 -4.34 -2.65 -15.60
N GLY A 76 -3.31 -2.69 -16.46
CA GLY A 76 -2.46 -1.54 -16.79
C GLY A 76 -1.07 -1.57 -16.14
N GLN A 77 -0.84 -2.47 -15.18
CA GLN A 77 0.52 -2.76 -14.70
C GLN A 77 1.26 -3.61 -15.72
N THR A 78 2.50 -3.23 -16.05
CA THR A 78 3.37 -3.95 -16.99
C THR A 78 4.63 -4.51 -16.33
N ARG A 79 4.89 -4.15 -15.07
CA ARG A 79 6.04 -4.61 -14.28
C ARG A 79 5.61 -5.63 -13.24
N ASP A 80 6.54 -6.50 -12.84
CA ASP A 80 6.32 -7.42 -11.73
C ASP A 80 6.11 -6.66 -10.43
N VAL A 81 5.00 -6.98 -9.75
CA VAL A 81 4.68 -6.36 -8.46
C VAL A 81 5.31 -7.17 -7.33
N HIS A 82 6.25 -6.56 -6.62
CA HIS A 82 6.94 -7.16 -5.49
C HIS A 82 6.25 -6.74 -4.19
N ILE A 83 5.91 -7.72 -3.35
CA ILE A 83 5.23 -7.49 -2.07
C ILE A 83 6.17 -7.87 -0.94
N TYR A 84 6.55 -6.88 -0.15
CA TYR A 84 7.34 -7.07 1.06
C TYR A 84 6.49 -6.79 2.29
N ARG A 85 6.78 -7.52 3.37
CA ARG A 85 6.16 -7.33 4.67
C ARG A 85 7.23 -7.39 5.74
N PHE A 86 7.26 -6.40 6.60
CA PHE A 86 8.07 -6.45 7.80
C PHE A 86 7.32 -7.19 8.89
N VAL A 87 8.00 -8.15 9.51
CA VAL A 87 7.50 -8.94 10.63
C VAL A 87 8.63 -9.05 11.64
N THR A 88 8.41 -8.52 12.85
CA THR A 88 9.41 -8.61 13.91
C THR A 88 9.27 -9.92 14.68
N GLU A 89 10.35 -10.69 14.80
CA GLU A 89 10.37 -11.97 15.53
C GLU A 89 10.15 -11.76 17.03
N PHE A 90 9.54 -12.76 17.70
CA PHE A 90 9.27 -12.75 19.13
C PHE A 90 8.39 -11.58 19.60
N THR A 91 7.54 -11.06 18.71
CA THR A 91 6.60 -9.99 19.02
C THR A 91 5.15 -10.38 18.76
N ILE A 92 4.23 -9.49 19.15
CA ILE A 92 2.80 -9.63 18.84
C ILE A 92 2.56 -9.64 17.33
N GLU A 93 3.37 -8.94 16.52
CA GLU A 93 3.25 -8.91 15.06
C GLU A 93 3.41 -10.29 14.43
N GLU A 94 4.37 -11.07 14.91
CA GLU A 94 4.59 -12.45 14.44
C GLU A 94 3.35 -13.31 14.67
N ASN A 95 2.72 -13.17 15.84
CA ASN A 95 1.50 -13.89 16.19
C ASN A 95 0.31 -13.45 15.33
N ILE A 96 0.18 -12.14 15.05
CA ILE A 96 -0.84 -11.60 14.14
C ILE A 96 -0.64 -12.18 12.73
N PHE A 97 0.59 -12.15 12.22
CA PHE A 97 0.92 -12.68 10.91
C PHE A 97 0.61 -14.18 10.78
N LYS A 98 1.00 -14.99 11.77
CA LYS A 98 0.66 -16.43 11.83
C LYS A 98 -0.86 -16.66 11.82
N LYS A 99 -1.62 -15.91 12.62
CA LYS A 99 -3.09 -16.02 12.67
C LYS A 99 -3.76 -15.54 11.38
N ALA A 100 -3.27 -14.47 10.77
CA ALA A 100 -3.79 -13.96 9.50
C ALA A 100 -3.57 -14.97 8.36
N ASN A 101 -2.42 -15.65 8.33
CA ASN A 101 -2.13 -16.71 7.35
C ASN A 101 -2.99 -17.97 7.55
N GLN A 102 -3.39 -18.30 8.78
CA GLN A 102 -4.34 -19.41 9.01
C GLN A 102 -5.76 -19.11 8.47
N LYS A 103 -6.10 -17.83 8.30
CA LYS A 103 -7.40 -17.38 7.78
C LYS A 103 -7.40 -17.14 6.27
N ARG A 104 -6.23 -17.25 5.62
CA ARG A 104 -6.12 -17.21 4.15
C ARG A 104 -6.60 -18.51 3.56
#